data_AF-A0A0N4Y0B4-F1
#
_entry.id   AF-A0A0N4Y0B4-F1
#
_cell.length_a   1.000
_cell.length_b   1.000
_cell.length_c   1.000
_cell.angle_alpha   90.00
_cell.angle_beta   90.00
_cell.angle_gamma   90.00
#
_symmetry.space_group_name_H-M   'P 1'
#
loop_
_entity.id
_entity.type
_entity.pdbx_description
1 polymer ?
#
loop_
_entity_poly.entity_id
_entity_poly.type
_entity_poly.pdbx_seq_one_letter_code
_entity_poly.pdbx_strand_id
1 'polypeptide(L)'
;MLQKHVEETFPLQFVDDLRHQQDMVARLMENLRMTDDVSRLHGEVIIDATHNPNSALLRAVRRFVPDAPVMSLNGNVSDQKTISVHLYEPFEITRIAQIMPSSTADESSLARIRTLLAAANIAEINAEQGDVAQRALSEWRDQDTSTPQLERVIASIVPARSHVHKPSYLQSVMH
;
A
#
# COMPACT_ATOMS: atom_id res chain seq x y z
N MET A 1 6.72 -44.09 18.40
CA MET A 1 7.85 -43.62 17.55
C MET A 1 7.50 -42.36 16.76
N LEU A 2 6.25 -42.15 16.30
CA LEU A 2 5.85 -40.89 15.63
C LEU A 2 5.81 -39.65 16.55
N GLN A 3 5.35 -39.79 17.79
CA GLN A 3 5.18 -38.65 18.71
C GLN A 3 6.50 -37.95 19.07
N LYS A 4 7.57 -38.73 19.28
CA LYS A 4 8.91 -38.20 19.61
C LYS A 4 9.57 -37.49 18.42
N HIS A 5 9.34 -37.99 17.20
CA HIS A 5 9.82 -37.36 15.96
C HIS A 5 9.08 -36.06 15.65
N VAL A 6 7.77 -36.01 15.93
CA VAL A 6 6.94 -34.81 15.83
C VAL A 6 7.38 -33.76 16.86
N GLU A 7 7.60 -34.14 18.12
CA GLU A 7 8.06 -33.21 19.18
C GLU A 7 9.45 -32.64 18.93
N GLU A 8 10.35 -33.34 18.22
CA GLU A 8 11.68 -32.83 17.87
C GLU A 8 11.68 -32.00 16.57
N THR A 9 10.81 -32.31 15.61
CA THR A 9 10.82 -31.68 14.28
C THR A 9 10.03 -30.36 14.22
N PHE A 10 8.90 -30.27 14.94
CA PHE A 10 8.05 -29.06 14.94
C PHE A 10 8.73 -27.83 15.56
N PRO A 11 9.48 -27.93 16.68
CA PRO A 11 10.22 -26.78 17.22
C PRO A 11 11.30 -26.28 16.26
N LEU A 12 11.98 -27.19 15.54
CA LEU A 12 13.01 -26.83 14.58
C LEU A 12 12.42 -26.12 13.36
N GLN A 13 11.33 -26.63 12.80
CA GLN A 13 10.61 -25.96 11.70
C GLN A 13 10.10 -24.57 12.11
N PHE A 14 9.57 -24.42 13.34
CA PHE A 14 9.10 -23.14 13.84
C PHE A 14 10.24 -22.12 14.02
N VAL A 15 11.39 -22.56 14.53
CA VAL A 15 12.57 -21.71 14.71
C VAL A 15 13.17 -21.30 13.36
N ASP A 16 13.19 -22.20 12.39
CA ASP A 16 13.66 -21.89 11.03
C ASP A 16 12.70 -20.94 10.30
N ASP A 17 11.39 -21.11 10.44
CA ASP A 17 10.39 -20.17 9.91
C ASP A 17 10.53 -18.77 10.52
N LEU A 18 10.75 -18.68 11.83
CA LEU A 18 10.97 -17.39 12.50
C LEU A 18 12.27 -16.71 12.05
N ARG A 19 13.36 -17.46 11.89
CA ARG A 19 14.61 -16.94 11.33
C ARG A 19 14.43 -16.45 9.90
N HIS A 20 13.68 -17.21 9.09
CA HIS A 20 13.39 -16.83 7.72
C HIS A 20 12.57 -15.53 7.66
N GLN A 21 11.57 -15.39 8.53
CA GLN A 21 10.80 -14.14 8.66
C GLN A 21 11.68 -12.97 9.12
N GLN A 22 12.58 -13.19 10.08
CA GLN A 22 13.51 -12.16 10.55
C GLN A 22 14.47 -11.71 9.45
N ASP A 23 15.05 -12.63 8.67
CA ASP A 23 15.92 -12.31 7.55
C ASP A 23 15.18 -11.53 6.45
N MET A 24 13.92 -11.89 6.20
CA MET A 24 13.08 -11.21 5.21
C MET A 24 12.77 -9.77 5.65
N VAL A 25 12.45 -9.56 6.93
CA VAL A 25 12.25 -8.23 7.52
C VAL A 25 13.55 -7.43 7.52
N ALA A 26 14.68 -8.04 7.85
CA ALA A 26 15.98 -7.38 7.84
C ALA A 26 16.34 -6.83 6.45
N ARG A 27 16.16 -7.63 5.39
CA ARG A 27 16.35 -7.18 3.98
C ARG A 27 15.40 -6.07 3.57
N LEU A 28 14.16 -6.07 4.08
CA LEU A 28 13.22 -4.97 3.85
C LEU A 28 13.70 -3.69 4.55
N MET A 29 14.20 -3.80 5.77
CA MET A 29 14.72 -2.66 6.55
C MET A 29 16.06 -2.13 6.02
N GLU A 30 16.90 -2.96 5.40
CA GLU A 30 18.15 -2.51 4.75
C GLU A 30 17.91 -1.47 3.64
N ASN A 31 16.76 -1.57 2.96
CA ASN A 31 16.36 -0.62 1.92
C ASN A 31 15.67 0.63 2.47
N LEU A 32 15.37 0.66 3.77
CA LEU A 32 14.72 1.78 4.43
C LEU A 32 15.78 2.68 5.08
N ARG A 33 15.85 3.93 4.61
CA ARG A 33 16.70 4.96 5.20
C ARG A 33 15.83 6.01 5.86
N MET A 34 16.03 6.22 7.16
CA MET A 34 15.40 7.30 7.90
C MET A 34 16.34 8.51 7.92
N THR A 35 15.79 9.71 7.72
CA THR A 35 16.52 10.97 7.76
C THR A 35 15.62 12.06 8.34
N ASP A 36 16.20 12.95 9.12
CA ASP A 36 15.61 14.21 9.58
C ASP A 36 16.02 15.40 8.68
N ASP A 37 16.94 15.16 7.75
CA ASP A 37 17.49 16.13 6.81
C ASP A 37 16.89 15.95 5.41
N VAL A 38 16.11 16.96 4.97
CA VAL A 38 15.43 17.01 3.66
C VAL A 38 16.42 17.04 2.50
N SER A 39 17.64 17.56 2.70
CA SER A 39 18.65 17.64 1.64
C SER A 39 19.17 16.27 1.18
N ARG A 40 18.98 15.24 2.01
CA ARG A 40 19.33 13.85 1.73
C ARG A 40 18.22 13.09 1.00
N LEU A 41 17.08 13.74 0.74
CA LEU A 41 16.00 13.13 0.00
C LEU A 41 16.38 13.06 -1.48
N HIS A 42 16.31 11.83 -1.99
CA HIS A 42 16.45 11.53 -3.40
C HIS A 42 15.38 10.50 -3.73
N GLY A 43 14.75 10.63 -4.89
CA GLY A 43 13.71 9.69 -5.28
C GLY A 43 13.01 10.10 -6.56
N GLU A 44 12.43 9.11 -7.23
CA GLU A 44 11.65 9.31 -8.45
C GLU A 44 10.27 9.89 -8.18
N VAL A 45 9.73 9.65 -6.98
CA VAL A 45 8.45 10.16 -6.49
C VAL A 45 8.59 10.42 -4.99
N ILE A 46 8.09 11.56 -4.51
CA ILE A 46 7.97 11.84 -3.08
C ILE A 46 6.55 11.56 -2.63
N ILE A 47 6.38 10.82 -1.54
CA ILE A 47 5.07 10.54 -0.94
C ILE A 47 4.89 11.48 0.26
N ASP A 48 3.92 12.38 0.18
CA ASP A 48 3.57 13.30 1.26
C ASP A 48 2.36 12.78 2.04
N ALA A 49 2.65 12.25 3.23
CA ALA A 49 1.66 11.80 4.20
C ALA A 49 1.35 12.86 5.28
N THR A 50 1.84 14.11 5.14
CA THR A 50 1.65 15.14 6.16
C THR A 50 0.23 15.71 6.14
N HIS A 51 -0.42 15.79 7.30
CA HIS A 51 -1.82 16.25 7.41
C HIS A 51 -2.09 17.68 6.92
N ASN A 52 -1.06 18.53 6.88
CA ASN A 52 -1.22 19.94 6.52
C ASN A 52 -0.94 20.18 5.04
N PRO A 53 -1.91 20.70 4.26
CA PRO A 53 -1.64 21.12 2.89
C PRO A 53 -0.59 22.23 2.91
N ASN A 54 0.35 22.20 1.96
CA ASN A 54 1.45 23.16 1.86
C ASN A 54 2.34 23.26 3.12
N SER A 55 2.66 22.10 3.72
CA SER A 55 3.53 22.03 4.89
C SER A 55 4.91 22.65 4.63
N ALA A 56 5.57 23.13 5.69
CA ALA A 56 6.96 23.62 5.59
C ALA A 56 7.90 22.54 5.03
N LEU A 57 7.62 21.27 5.33
CA LEU A 57 8.32 20.12 4.80
C LEU A 57 8.15 20.01 3.28
N LEU A 58 6.92 20.10 2.76
CA LEU A 58 6.66 20.06 1.33
C LEU A 58 7.39 21.20 0.58
N ARG A 59 7.38 22.41 1.14
CA ARG A 59 8.14 23.54 0.58
C ARG A 59 9.66 23.30 0.59
N ALA A 60 10.19 22.67 1.64
CA ALA A 60 11.60 22.30 1.70
C ALA A 60 11.93 21.22 0.66
N VAL A 61 11.10 20.17 0.54
CA VAL A 61 11.23 19.13 -0.49
C VAL A 61 11.27 19.75 -1.88
N ARG A 62 10.37 20.70 -2.18
CA ARG A 62 10.33 21.41 -3.46
C ARG A 62 11.61 22.20 -3.76
N ARG A 63 12.33 22.65 -2.73
CA ARG A 63 13.61 23.36 -2.88
C ARG A 63 14.77 22.41 -3.20
N PHE A 64 14.81 21.24 -2.56
CA PHE A 64 15.91 20.28 -2.71
C PHE A 64 15.71 19.29 -3.85
N VAL A 65 14.45 18.97 -4.17
CA VAL A 65 14.07 18.02 -5.22
C VAL A 65 12.96 18.63 -6.11
N PRO A 66 13.26 19.73 -6.83
CA PRO A 66 12.25 20.50 -7.57
C PRO A 66 11.59 19.72 -8.72
N ASP A 67 12.25 18.67 -9.20
CA ASP A 67 11.79 17.87 -10.34
C ASP A 67 11.04 16.60 -9.95
N ALA A 68 11.07 16.20 -8.68
CA ALA A 68 10.33 15.03 -8.26
C ALA A 68 8.82 15.33 -8.21
N PRO A 69 7.97 14.50 -8.83
CA PRO A 69 6.54 14.53 -8.58
C PRO A 69 6.25 14.20 -7.11
N VAL A 70 5.24 14.86 -6.55
CA VAL A 70 4.78 14.60 -5.19
C VAL A 70 3.42 13.93 -5.26
N MET A 71 3.28 12.78 -4.61
CA MET A 71 2.02 12.10 -4.35
C MET A 71 1.53 12.53 -2.97
N SER A 72 0.49 13.36 -2.91
CA SER A 72 -0.08 13.86 -1.65
C SER A 72 -1.25 13.00 -1.21
N LEU A 73 -1.20 12.48 0.02
CA LEU A 73 -2.26 11.65 0.59
C LEU A 73 -3.41 12.46 1.20
N ASN A 74 -3.25 13.79 1.35
CA ASN A 74 -4.21 14.66 2.04
C ASN A 74 -5.03 15.57 1.10
N GLY A 75 -5.14 15.20 -0.18
CA GLY A 75 -6.24 15.59 -1.06
C GLY A 75 -6.25 17.01 -1.63
N ASN A 76 -5.68 18.00 -0.95
CA ASN A 76 -5.85 19.41 -1.32
C ASN A 76 -4.55 20.06 -1.80
N VAL A 77 -4.31 20.04 -3.12
CA VAL A 77 -3.11 20.65 -3.71
C VAL A 77 -3.40 21.36 -5.03
N SER A 78 -2.76 22.51 -5.23
CA SER A 78 -2.91 23.40 -6.40
C SER A 78 -1.68 23.43 -7.33
N ASP A 79 -0.64 22.68 -6.99
CA ASP A 79 0.64 22.67 -7.71
C ASP A 79 0.65 21.65 -8.86
N GLN A 80 1.33 21.98 -9.96
CA GLN A 80 1.38 21.17 -11.18
C GLN A 80 2.07 19.82 -10.96
N LYS A 81 3.13 19.80 -10.15
CA LYS A 81 3.91 18.59 -9.86
C LYS A 81 3.39 17.82 -8.65
N THR A 82 2.24 18.19 -8.09
CA THR A 82 1.65 17.48 -6.95
C THR A 82 0.32 16.87 -7.34
N ILE A 83 0.20 15.56 -7.17
CA ILE A 83 -1.01 14.80 -7.48
C ILE A 83 -1.61 14.28 -6.18
N SER A 84 -2.89 14.59 -5.95
CA SER A 84 -3.61 14.05 -4.82
C SER A 84 -3.97 12.59 -5.09
N VAL A 85 -3.69 11.72 -4.12
CA VAL A 85 -4.01 10.29 -4.19
C VAL A 85 -4.66 9.88 -2.87
N HIS A 86 -5.86 9.32 -2.95
CA HIS A 86 -6.51 8.73 -1.78
C HIS A 86 -6.25 7.23 -1.73
N LEU A 87 -5.69 6.76 -0.62
CA LEU A 87 -5.49 5.35 -0.33
C LEU A 87 -6.62 4.89 0.61
N TYR A 88 -7.20 3.73 0.30
CA TYR A 88 -8.32 3.19 1.07
C TYR A 88 -7.83 2.23 2.15
N GLU A 89 -8.21 2.46 3.40
CA GLU A 89 -7.82 1.59 4.52
C GLU A 89 -8.75 0.38 4.70
N PRO A 90 -8.24 -0.79 5.14
CA PRO A 90 -6.84 -1.10 5.43
C PRO A 90 -6.02 -1.33 4.15
N PHE A 91 -5.01 -0.49 3.93
CA PHE A 91 -4.28 -0.39 2.66
C PHE A 91 -3.57 -1.69 2.25
N GLU A 92 -3.10 -2.47 3.23
CA GLU A 92 -2.38 -3.73 3.00
C GLU A 92 -3.24 -4.76 2.26
N ILE A 93 -4.55 -4.67 2.46
CA ILE A 93 -5.55 -5.61 1.94
C ILE A 93 -6.25 -5.00 0.72
N THR A 94 -6.76 -3.77 0.84
CA THR A 94 -7.51 -3.13 -0.24
C THR A 94 -6.63 -2.95 -1.47
N ARG A 95 -5.41 -2.42 -1.29
CA ARG A 95 -4.46 -2.06 -2.36
C ARG A 95 -5.16 -1.37 -3.53
N ILE A 96 -6.05 -0.43 -3.23
CA ILE A 96 -6.72 0.43 -4.20
C ILE A 96 -6.41 1.89 -3.89
N ALA A 97 -6.36 2.70 -4.94
CA ALA A 97 -6.09 4.13 -4.84
C ALA A 97 -6.96 4.91 -5.80
N GLN A 98 -7.47 6.06 -5.38
CA GLN A 98 -8.14 7.02 -6.25
C GLN A 98 -7.18 8.18 -6.54
N ILE A 99 -6.85 8.39 -7.81
CA ILE A 99 -6.00 9.51 -8.24
C ILE A 99 -6.89 10.71 -8.57
N MET A 100 -6.60 11.85 -7.97
CA MET A 100 -7.35 13.09 -8.10
C MET A 100 -6.41 14.20 -8.56
N PRO A 101 -6.07 14.26 -9.86
CA PRO A 101 -5.19 15.30 -10.38
C PRO A 101 -5.89 16.66 -10.30
N SER A 102 -5.11 17.71 -10.02
CA SER A 102 -5.58 19.08 -10.17
C SER A 102 -5.75 19.44 -11.66
N SER A 103 -6.49 20.51 -11.96
CA SER A 103 -6.65 20.99 -13.34
C SER A 103 -5.33 21.47 -13.98
N THR A 104 -4.32 21.74 -13.16
CA THR A 104 -2.99 22.20 -13.57
C THR A 104 -1.95 21.10 -13.51
N ALA A 105 -2.34 19.87 -13.19
CA ALA A 105 -1.44 18.73 -13.02
C ALA A 105 -0.63 18.44 -14.29
N ASP A 106 0.67 18.24 -14.11
CA ASP A 106 1.58 17.83 -15.17
C ASP A 106 1.36 16.35 -15.53
N GLU A 107 1.17 16.07 -16.83
CA GLU A 107 0.89 14.72 -17.32
C GLU A 107 2.05 13.75 -17.04
N SER A 108 3.30 14.23 -17.09
CA SER A 108 4.47 13.40 -16.82
C SER A 108 4.54 12.97 -15.35
N SER A 109 4.17 13.88 -14.45
CA SER A 109 4.07 13.63 -13.01
C SER A 109 2.96 12.63 -12.70
N LEU A 110 1.81 12.78 -13.34
CA LEU A 110 0.69 11.84 -13.24
C LEU A 110 1.08 10.44 -13.73
N ALA A 111 1.76 10.35 -14.88
CA ALA A 111 2.22 9.07 -15.43
C ALA A 111 3.20 8.36 -14.50
N ARG A 112 4.17 9.08 -13.93
CA ARG A 112 5.13 8.51 -12.95
C ARG A 112 4.44 7.94 -11.72
N ILE A 113 3.46 8.66 -11.17
CA ILE A 113 2.70 8.19 -10.00
C ILE A 113 1.87 6.94 -10.35
N ARG A 114 1.23 6.91 -11.52
CA ARG A 114 0.54 5.69 -12.00
C ARG A 114 1.49 4.51 -12.14
N THR A 115 2.68 4.71 -12.71
CA THR A 115 3.70 3.67 -12.82
C THR A 115 4.14 3.15 -11.44
N LEU A 116 4.35 4.05 -10.47
CA LEU A 116 4.69 3.66 -9.10
C LEU A 116 3.60 2.80 -8.46
N LEU A 117 2.34 3.24 -8.56
CA LEU A 117 1.20 2.51 -7.99
C LEU A 117 1.04 1.13 -8.64
N ALA A 118 1.18 1.05 -9.97
CA ALA A 118 1.13 -0.21 -10.71
C ALA A 118 2.27 -1.16 -10.30
N ALA A 119 3.50 -0.65 -10.16
CA ALA A 119 4.66 -1.43 -9.70
C ALA A 119 4.46 -1.97 -8.27
N ALA A 120 3.76 -1.23 -7.42
CA ALA A 120 3.36 -1.66 -6.08
C ALA A 120 2.12 -2.59 -6.06
N ASN A 121 1.57 -2.94 -7.23
CA ASN A 121 0.35 -3.71 -7.38
C ASN A 121 -0.83 -3.06 -6.63
N ILE A 122 -1.01 -1.75 -6.83
CA ILE A 122 -2.12 -0.94 -6.34
C ILE A 122 -3.02 -0.61 -7.53
N ALA A 123 -4.32 -0.91 -7.43
CA ALA A 123 -5.26 -0.65 -8.50
C ALA A 123 -5.79 0.80 -8.42
N GLU A 124 -5.69 1.53 -9.54
CA GLU A 124 -6.37 2.83 -9.69
C GLU A 124 -7.87 2.60 -9.87
N ILE A 125 -8.68 3.34 -9.11
CA ILE A 125 -10.14 3.37 -9.23
C ILE A 125 -10.61 4.77 -9.62
N ASN A 126 -11.74 4.83 -10.33
CA ASN A 126 -12.36 6.09 -10.69
C ASN A 126 -13.22 6.67 -9.54
N ALA A 127 -13.80 7.85 -9.74
CA ALA A 127 -14.61 8.52 -8.72
C ALA A 127 -15.86 7.72 -8.30
N GLU A 128 -16.59 7.13 -9.26
CA GLU A 128 -17.78 6.34 -8.98
C GLU A 128 -17.46 5.08 -8.17
N GLN A 129 -16.37 4.39 -8.52
CA GLN A 129 -15.84 3.27 -7.77
C GLN A 129 -15.35 3.70 -6.39
N GLY A 130 -14.80 4.91 -6.26
CA GLY A 130 -14.39 5.49 -4.99
C GLY A 130 -15.55 5.70 -4.03
N ASP A 131 -16.70 6.17 -4.52
CA ASP A 131 -17.93 6.32 -3.72
C ASP A 131 -18.50 4.97 -3.28
N VAL A 132 -18.40 3.95 -4.14
CA VAL A 132 -18.77 2.57 -3.78
C VAL A 132 -17.80 2.02 -2.74
N ALA A 133 -16.50 2.23 -2.92
CA ALA A 133 -15.47 1.77 -2.01
C ALA A 133 -15.64 2.37 -0.61
N GLN A 134 -15.85 3.68 -0.53
CA GLN A 134 -16.02 4.39 0.73
C GLN A 134 -17.22 3.83 1.51
N ARG A 135 -18.36 3.63 0.85
CA ARG A 135 -19.56 3.06 1.48
C ARG A 135 -19.33 1.64 1.96
N ALA A 136 -18.81 0.78 1.09
CA ALA A 136 -18.61 -0.63 1.42
C ALA A 136 -17.58 -0.83 2.55
N LEU A 137 -16.52 -0.02 2.59
CA LEU A 137 -15.51 -0.05 3.65
C LEU A 137 -16.02 0.55 4.97
N SER A 138 -16.88 1.56 4.94
CA SER A 138 -17.56 2.03 6.15
C SER A 138 -18.50 0.97 6.72
N GLU A 139 -19.32 0.34 5.88
CA GLU A 139 -20.25 -0.71 6.32
C GLU A 139 -19.50 -1.91 6.91
N TRP A 140 -18.39 -2.32 6.29
CA TRP A 140 -17.53 -3.39 6.81
C TRP A 140 -16.99 -3.04 8.21
N ARG A 141 -16.44 -1.84 8.37
CA ARG A 141 -15.85 -1.37 9.64
C ARG A 141 -16.87 -1.29 10.77
N ASP A 142 -18.10 -0.92 10.46
CA ASP A 142 -19.18 -0.85 11.46
C ASP A 142 -19.69 -2.23 11.91
N GLN A 143 -19.42 -3.28 11.15
CA GLN A 143 -19.92 -4.64 11.42
C GLN A 143 -18.95 -5.53 12.22
N ASP A 144 -17.79 -5.02 12.65
CA ASP A 144 -16.73 -5.77 13.38
C ASP A 144 -16.37 -7.09 12.66
N THR A 145 -16.16 -6.99 11.35
CA THR A 145 -16.13 -8.12 10.42
C THR A 145 -14.72 -8.62 10.09
N SER A 146 -14.61 -9.89 9.70
CA SER A 146 -13.33 -10.57 9.44
C SER A 146 -12.73 -10.29 8.05
N THR A 147 -11.43 -10.54 7.90
CA THR A 147 -10.66 -10.36 6.64
C THR A 147 -11.26 -11.02 5.39
N PRO A 148 -11.81 -12.26 5.43
CA PRO A 148 -12.41 -12.89 4.25
C PRO A 148 -13.65 -12.15 3.70
N GLN A 149 -14.34 -11.36 4.53
CA GLN A 149 -15.47 -10.53 4.08
C GLN A 149 -14.96 -9.26 3.41
N LEU A 150 -13.85 -8.70 3.88
CA LEU A 150 -13.18 -7.56 3.26
C LEU A 150 -12.72 -7.87 1.82
N GLU A 151 -12.17 -9.06 1.57
CA GLU A 151 -11.77 -9.47 0.20
C GLU A 151 -12.97 -9.50 -0.76
N ARG A 152 -14.16 -9.92 -0.30
CA ARG A 152 -15.40 -9.89 -1.10
C ARG A 152 -15.86 -8.48 -1.39
N VAL A 153 -15.74 -7.59 -0.40
CA VAL A 153 -16.02 -6.15 -0.56
C VAL A 153 -15.07 -5.54 -1.58
N ILE A 154 -13.78 -5.89 -1.56
CA ILE A 154 -12.81 -5.37 -2.53
C ILE A 154 -13.11 -5.88 -3.95
N ALA A 155 -13.46 -7.16 -4.09
CA ALA A 155 -13.82 -7.75 -5.38
C ALA A 155 -15.06 -7.10 -6.02
N SER A 156 -15.98 -6.54 -5.23
CA SER A 156 -17.13 -5.80 -5.77
C SER A 156 -16.78 -4.39 -6.24
N ILE A 157 -15.68 -3.81 -5.74
CA ILE A 157 -15.18 -2.47 -6.12
C ILE A 157 -14.33 -2.54 -7.39
N VAL A 158 -13.46 -3.56 -7.50
CA VAL A 158 -12.55 -3.76 -8.64
C VAL A 158 -12.82 -5.11 -9.30
N PRO A 159 -13.58 -5.15 -10.42
CA PRO A 159 -14.01 -6.40 -11.06
C PRO A 159 -12.87 -7.33 -11.52
N ALA A 160 -11.68 -6.78 -11.78
CA ALA A 160 -10.51 -7.55 -12.23
C ALA A 160 -9.72 -8.24 -11.10
N ARG A 161 -10.04 -7.96 -9.83
CA ARG A 161 -9.46 -8.63 -8.66
C ARG A 161 -10.39 -9.72 -8.15
N SER A 162 -10.65 -10.69 -9.01
CA SER A 162 -11.26 -11.96 -8.60
C SER A 162 -10.40 -12.58 -7.49
N HIS A 163 -11.07 -13.10 -6.45
CA HIS A 163 -10.49 -13.78 -5.28
C HIS A 163 -9.08 -14.33 -5.52
N VAL A 164 -8.09 -13.79 -4.79
CA VAL A 164 -6.77 -14.41 -4.71
C VAL A 164 -7.00 -15.84 -4.22
N HIS A 165 -6.78 -16.80 -5.11
CA HIS A 165 -6.79 -18.21 -4.77
C HIS A 165 -5.70 -18.39 -3.71
N LYS A 166 -6.10 -18.68 -2.46
CA LYS A 166 -5.14 -19.11 -1.44
C LYS A 166 -4.36 -20.28 -2.05
N PRO A 167 -3.01 -20.25 -2.06
CA PRO A 167 -2.24 -21.39 -2.53
C PRO A 167 -2.64 -22.60 -1.68
N SER A 168 -3.01 -23.67 -2.37
CA SER A 168 -3.61 -24.91 -1.88
C SER A 168 -2.63 -25.80 -1.12
N TYR A 169 -1.88 -25.26 -0.16
CA TYR A 169 -0.95 -26.02 0.68
C TYR A 169 -1.57 -26.61 1.95
N LEU A 170 -2.88 -26.46 2.18
CA LEU A 170 -3.56 -26.97 3.39
C LEU A 170 -4.69 -27.99 3.12
N GLN A 171 -4.70 -28.67 1.97
CA GLN A 171 -5.69 -29.72 1.69
C GLN A 171 -5.12 -31.13 1.54
N SER A 172 -3.87 -31.38 1.91
CA SER A 172 -3.25 -32.70 1.74
C SER A 172 -2.66 -33.27 3.03
N VAL A 173 -3.41 -33.25 4.13
CA VAL A 173 -3.16 -34.17 5.25
C VAL A 173 -4.47 -34.54 5.95
N MET A 174 -5.37 -35.22 5.24
CA MET A 174 -6.36 -36.13 5.86
C MET A 174 -6.77 -37.18 4.82
N HIS A 175 -5.93 -38.21 4.67
CA HIS A 175 -6.34 -39.56 4.32
C HIS A 175 -5.35 -40.54 4.95
#